data_AF-A0A952RME1-F1
#
_entry.id   AF-A0A952RME1-F1
#
_cell.length_a   1.000
_cell.length_b   1.000
_cell.length_c   1.000
_cell.angle_alpha   90.00
_cell.angle_beta   90.00
_cell.angle_gamma   90.00
#
_symmetry.space_group_name_H-M   'P 1'
#
loop_
_entity.id
_entity.type
_entity.pdbx_description
1 polymer ?
#
loop_
_entity_poly.entity_id
_entity_poly.type
_entity_poly.pdbx_seq_one_letter_code
_entity_poly.pdbx_strand_id
1 'polypeptide(L)'
;MALKIHETTEDDGSLAPIALEQDDDALVLVKGGKRLALPNGALAAVMRRLGRELDPGARVFEVARLETNEGVLRHVRHLDAFDVIARDWLVLGDRCALATTAAGALEHLARANVSRNEP
;
A
#
# COMPACT_ATOMS: atom_id res chain seq x y z
N MET A 1 12.01 7.75 1.08
CA MET A 1 11.21 7.70 2.33
C MET A 1 10.23 6.55 2.20
N ALA A 2 10.02 5.77 3.26
CA ALA A 2 9.14 4.60 3.23
C ALA A 2 7.76 4.90 3.84
N LEU A 3 6.70 4.39 3.20
CA LEU A 3 5.33 4.44 3.70
C LEU A 3 4.89 3.05 4.14
N LYS A 4 4.77 2.82 5.45
CA LYS A 4 4.15 1.61 5.98
C LYS A 4 2.67 1.59 5.58
N ILE A 5 2.25 0.52 4.91
CA ILE A 5 0.87 0.35 4.43
C ILE A 5 0.15 -0.80 5.14
N HIS A 6 0.87 -1.79 5.66
CA HIS A 6 0.30 -2.91 6.39
C HIS A 6 1.35 -3.58 7.29
N GLU A 7 0.95 -4.61 8.01
CA GLU A 7 1.79 -5.44 8.86
C GLU A 7 1.23 -6.85 8.86
N THR A 8 2.10 -7.84 8.72
CA THR A 8 1.77 -9.27 8.79
C THR A 8 2.47 -9.90 9.98
N THR A 9 1.88 -10.95 10.54
CA THR A 9 2.53 -11.78 11.55
C THR A 9 3.31 -12.90 10.86
N GLU A 10 4.58 -13.06 11.21
CA GLU A 10 5.47 -14.12 10.71
C GLU A 10 5.31 -15.41 11.54
N ASP A 11 5.91 -16.52 11.08
CA ASP A 11 5.79 -17.84 11.71
C ASP A 11 6.32 -17.89 13.16
N ASP A 12 7.25 -16.99 13.50
CA ASP A 12 7.80 -16.85 14.86
C ASP A 12 6.94 -15.94 15.77
N GLY A 13 5.79 -15.47 15.26
CA GLY A 13 4.90 -14.55 15.97
C GLY A 13 5.35 -13.08 15.94
N SER A 14 6.47 -12.77 15.29
CA SER A 14 6.92 -11.39 15.11
C SER A 14 6.08 -10.65 14.08
N LEU A 15 6.13 -9.31 14.12
CA LEU A 15 5.42 -8.45 13.20
C LEU A 15 6.37 -7.98 12.10
N ALA A 16 6.01 -8.24 10.85
CA ALA A 16 6.72 -7.76 9.68
C ALA A 16 5.93 -6.61 9.02
N PRO A 17 6.47 -5.38 9.03
CA PRO A 17 5.85 -4.29 8.31
C PRO A 17 5.93 -4.53 6.81
N ILE A 18 4.86 -4.17 6.11
CA ILE A 18 4.83 -4.03 4.65
C ILE A 18 4.83 -2.54 4.36
N ALA A 19 5.84 -2.08 3.63
CA ALA A 19 6.01 -0.69 3.26
C ALA A 19 6.23 -0.52 1.75
N LEU A 20 5.95 0.69 1.27
CA LEU A 20 6.29 1.12 -0.09
C LEU A 20 7.38 2.19 -0.05
N GLU A 21 8.30 2.12 -0.99
CA GLU A 21 9.35 3.09 -1.21
C GLU A 21 9.41 3.45 -2.69
N GLN A 22 9.59 4.73 -3.00
CA GLN A 22 9.99 5.17 -4.33
C GLN A 22 11.53 5.10 -4.41
N ASP A 23 12.05 4.35 -5.38
CA ASP A 23 13.48 4.14 -5.63
C ASP A 23 13.75 4.42 -7.11
N ASP A 24 14.36 5.58 -7.39
CA ASP A 24 14.45 6.18 -8.73
C ASP A 24 13.12 6.11 -9.49
N ASP A 25 13.06 5.32 -10.56
CA ASP A 25 11.88 5.18 -11.42
C ASP A 25 10.94 4.05 -11.00
N ALA A 26 11.27 3.28 -9.96
CA ALA A 26 10.55 2.09 -9.54
C ALA A 26 9.88 2.26 -8.18
N LEU A 27 8.66 1.75 -8.06
CA LEU A 27 8.01 1.56 -6.77
C LEU A 27 8.44 0.20 -6.20
N VAL A 28 8.92 0.18 -4.97
CA VAL A 28 9.47 -0.99 -4.30
C VAL A 28 8.62 -1.34 -3.09
N LEU A 29 8.27 -2.62 -2.98
CA LEU A 29 7.64 -3.19 -1.78
C LEU A 29 8.73 -3.72 -0.84
N VAL A 30 8.70 -3.27 0.41
CA VAL A 30 9.62 -3.69 1.47
C VAL A 30 8.87 -4.53 2.49
N LYS A 31 9.33 -5.77 2.72
CA LYS A 31 8.76 -6.70 3.70
C LYS A 31 9.85 -7.61 4.25
N GLY A 32 9.97 -7.73 5.58
CA GLY A 32 10.95 -8.62 6.22
C GLY A 32 12.39 -8.39 5.75
N GLY A 33 12.78 -7.13 5.52
CA GLY A 33 14.10 -6.75 5.00
C GLY A 33 14.30 -7.00 3.49
N LYS A 34 13.36 -7.66 2.81
CA LYS A 34 13.40 -7.88 1.36
C LYS A 34 12.82 -6.67 0.62
N ARG A 35 13.46 -6.30 -0.47
CA ARG A 35 13.02 -5.26 -1.42
C ARG A 35 12.56 -5.95 -2.71
N LEU A 36 11.30 -5.75 -3.09
CA LEU A 36 10.70 -6.36 -4.27
C LEU A 36 10.17 -5.26 -5.19
N ALA A 37 10.76 -5.12 -6.38
CA ALA A 37 10.31 -4.14 -7.36
C ALA A 37 8.92 -4.49 -7.89
N LEU A 38 8.02 -3.51 -7.88
CA LEU A 38 6.70 -3.63 -8.50
C LEU A 38 6.80 -3.41 -10.02
N PRO A 39 5.93 -4.03 -10.82
CA PRO A 39 5.73 -3.64 -12.20
C PRO A 39 5.33 -2.16 -12.31
N ASN A 40 5.76 -1.48 -13.38
CA ASN A 40 5.32 -0.12 -13.66
C ASN A 40 3.78 -0.04 -13.75
N GLY A 41 3.18 0.94 -13.07
CA GLY A 41 1.73 1.12 -13.06
C GLY A 41 0.97 0.14 -12.15
N ALA A 42 1.67 -0.68 -11.37
CA ALA A 42 1.03 -1.65 -10.47
C ALA A 42 0.17 -0.96 -9.41
N LEU A 43 0.61 0.19 -8.87
CA LEU A 43 -0.14 0.91 -7.86
C LEU A 43 -1.46 1.43 -8.42
N ALA A 44 -1.44 2.15 -9.53
CA ALA A 44 -2.64 2.65 -10.20
C ALA A 44 -3.56 1.52 -10.64
N ALA A 45 -3.01 0.39 -11.11
CA ALA A 45 -3.81 -0.79 -11.47
C ALA A 45 -4.53 -1.39 -10.25
N VAL A 46 -3.83 -1.53 -9.12
CA VAL A 46 -4.42 -2.01 -7.85
C VAL A 46 -5.48 -1.03 -7.36
N MET A 47 -5.18 0.27 -7.32
CA MET A 47 -6.10 1.31 -6.87
C MET A 47 -7.33 1.41 -7.76
N ARG A 48 -7.20 1.24 -9.08
CA ARG A 48 -8.35 1.19 -10.01
C ARG A 48 -9.22 -0.06 -9.79
N ARG A 49 -8.61 -1.20 -9.46
CA ARG A 49 -9.33 -2.47 -9.28
C ARG A 49 -10.04 -2.56 -7.94
N LEU A 50 -9.37 -2.12 -6.86
CA LEU A 50 -9.82 -2.30 -5.49
C LEU A 50 -10.41 -1.03 -4.87
N GLY A 51 -10.00 0.13 -5.39
CA GLY A 51 -10.40 1.41 -4.85
C GLY A 51 -11.82 1.80 -5.24
N ARG A 52 -12.49 2.48 -4.32
CA ARG A 52 -13.75 3.18 -4.56
C ARG A 52 -13.51 4.68 -4.47
N GLU A 53 -14.43 5.45 -5.01
CA GLU A 53 -14.40 6.90 -4.85
C GLU A 53 -14.46 7.25 -3.36
N LEU A 54 -13.56 8.14 -2.92
CA LEU A 54 -13.57 8.66 -1.56
C LEU A 54 -14.72 9.65 -1.41
N ASP A 55 -15.59 9.44 -0.42
CA ASP A 55 -16.63 10.40 -0.06
C ASP A 55 -15.98 11.75 0.30
N PRO A 56 -16.29 12.85 -0.40
CA PRO A 56 -15.75 14.18 -0.10
C PRO A 56 -16.08 14.68 1.32
N GLY A 57 -17.15 14.15 1.93
CA GLY A 57 -17.55 14.47 3.30
C GLY A 57 -16.88 13.63 4.38
N ALA A 58 -16.13 12.59 4.02
CA ALA A 58 -15.52 11.67 5.00
C ALA A 58 -14.42 12.36 5.82
N ARG A 59 -14.45 12.16 7.14
CA ARG A 59 -13.37 12.59 8.04
C ARG A 59 -12.22 11.59 7.99
N VAL A 60 -11.16 11.95 7.29
CA VAL A 60 -9.94 11.15 7.18
C VAL A 60 -8.78 11.80 7.91
N PHE A 61 -7.95 11.00 8.56
CA PHE A 61 -6.72 11.44 9.22
C PHE A 61 -5.55 10.86 8.46
N GLU A 62 -4.79 11.73 7.77
CA GLU A 62 -3.58 11.32 7.08
C GLU A 62 -2.50 10.97 8.12
N VAL A 63 -2.07 9.71 8.09
CA VAL A 63 -1.04 9.16 8.98
C VAL A 63 0.34 9.36 8.36
N ALA A 64 0.43 9.22 7.03
CA ALA A 64 1.64 9.39 6.26
C ALA A 64 1.33 9.52 4.77
N ARG A 65 2.32 9.95 3.99
CA ARG A 65 2.23 10.05 2.53
C ARG A 65 3.54 9.68 1.85
N LEU A 66 3.45 9.28 0.58
CA LEU A 66 4.56 8.97 -0.31
C LEU A 66 4.33 9.61 -1.67
N GLU A 67 5.32 10.36 -2.14
CA GLU A 67 5.38 10.81 -3.54
C GLU A 67 5.82 9.63 -4.40
N THR A 68 5.07 9.34 -5.45
CA THR A 68 5.38 8.29 -6.43
C THR A 68 5.27 8.84 -7.84
N ASN A 69 5.84 8.12 -8.82
CA ASN A 69 5.67 8.45 -10.23
C ASN A 69 4.21 8.33 -10.70
N GLU A 70 3.35 7.67 -9.92
CA GLU A 70 1.92 7.48 -10.20
C GLU A 70 1.04 8.50 -9.44
N GLY A 71 1.63 9.38 -8.64
CA GLY A 71 0.96 10.42 -7.85
C GLY A 71 1.23 10.31 -6.34
N VAL A 72 0.53 11.12 -5.55
CA VAL A 72 0.67 11.13 -4.08
C VAL A 72 -0.17 10.01 -3.46
N LEU A 73 0.50 9.03 -2.88
CA LEU A 73 -0.14 7.97 -2.11
C LEU A 73 -0.25 8.39 -0.64
N ARG A 74 -1.45 8.43 -0.10
CA ARG A 74 -1.73 8.78 1.30
C ARG A 74 -2.19 7.56 2.06
N HIS A 75 -1.64 7.34 3.25
CA HIS A 75 -2.16 6.39 4.21
C HIS A 75 -3.05 7.15 5.19
N VAL A 76 -4.34 6.81 5.22
CA VAL A 76 -5.35 7.48 6.04
C VAL A 76 -6.06 6.52 6.99
N ARG A 77 -6.50 7.04 8.13
CA ARG A 77 -7.40 6.35 9.06
C ARG A 77 -8.77 7.03 9.08
N HIS A 78 -9.81 6.21 9.14
CA HIS A 78 -11.18 6.66 9.33
C HIS A 78 -11.53 6.64 10.82
N LEU A 79 -12.09 7.73 11.36
CA LEU A 79 -12.44 7.83 12.79
C LEU A 79 -13.93 7.69 13.10
N ASP A 80 -14.82 7.65 12.11
CA ASP A 80 -16.24 7.59 12.42
C ASP A 80 -16.71 6.14 12.67
N ALA A 81 -17.14 5.91 13.92
CA ALA A 81 -17.81 4.76 14.51
C ALA A 81 -16.92 3.56 14.96
N PHE A 82 -16.63 3.55 16.27
CA PHE A 82 -16.12 2.46 17.11
C PHE A 82 -14.66 2.02 16.89
N ASP A 83 -13.85 2.43 17.87
CA ASP A 83 -12.41 2.35 18.05
C ASP A 83 -11.83 0.93 18.28
N VAL A 84 -12.28 -0.10 17.55
CA VAL A 84 -11.78 -1.48 17.76
C VAL A 84 -11.09 -2.10 16.55
N ILE A 85 -11.31 -1.57 15.34
CA ILE A 85 -10.49 -1.91 14.17
C ILE A 85 -10.37 -0.65 13.32
N ALA A 86 -9.47 0.27 13.69
CA ALA A 86 -9.11 1.38 12.82
C ALA A 86 -8.73 0.80 11.45
N ARG A 87 -9.60 0.99 10.45
CA ARG A 87 -9.33 0.53 9.09
C ARG A 87 -8.31 1.51 8.52
N ASP A 88 -7.11 1.01 8.29
CA ASP A 88 -6.07 1.68 7.54
C ASP A 88 -6.45 1.64 6.04
N TRP A 89 -6.44 2.80 5.39
CA TRP A 89 -6.79 2.96 3.98
C TRP A 89 -5.66 3.62 3.20
N LEU A 90 -5.56 3.29 1.92
CA LEU A 90 -4.70 3.98 0.97
C LEU A 90 -5.54 4.85 0.04
N VAL A 91 -5.09 6.08 -0.19
CA VAL A 91 -5.73 7.03 -1.10
C VAL A 91 -4.74 7.49 -2.17
N LEU A 92 -5.11 7.30 -3.44
CA LEU A 92 -4.38 7.80 -4.61
C LEU A 92 -5.37 8.55 -5.51
N GLY A 93 -5.18 9.86 -5.64
CA GLY A 93 -6.18 10.72 -6.31
C GLY A 93 -7.53 10.65 -5.58
N ASP A 94 -8.58 10.27 -6.33
CA ASP A 94 -9.96 10.06 -5.85
C ASP A 94 -10.23 8.64 -5.33
N ARG A 95 -9.28 7.70 -5.48
CA ARG A 95 -9.47 6.29 -5.13
C ARG A 95 -9.01 5.99 -3.73
N CYS A 96 -9.88 5.35 -2.96
CA CYS A 96 -9.63 4.86 -1.61
C CYS A 96 -9.80 3.33 -1.56
N ALA A 97 -8.78 2.62 -1.08
CA ALA A 97 -8.78 1.16 -0.95
C ALA A 97 -8.32 0.74 0.46
N LEU A 98 -8.84 -0.39 0.96
CA LEU A 98 -8.41 -0.94 2.24
C LEU A 98 -6.92 -1.31 2.15
N ALA A 99 -6.10 -0.81 3.09
CA ALA A 99 -4.65 -0.92 2.99
C ALA A 99 -4.19 -2.38 3.04
N THR A 100 -4.86 -3.22 3.82
CA THR A 100 -4.57 -4.66 3.91
C THR A 100 -4.77 -5.37 2.57
N THR A 101 -5.86 -5.08 1.86
CA THR A 101 -6.18 -5.70 0.56
C THR A 101 -5.24 -5.18 -0.53
N ALA A 102 -4.94 -3.88 -0.53
CA ALA A 102 -3.99 -3.30 -1.46
C ALA A 102 -2.56 -3.85 -1.23
N ALA A 103 -2.13 -3.99 0.02
CA ALA A 103 -0.83 -4.57 0.36
C ALA A 103 -0.70 -6.01 -0.14
N GLY A 104 -1.71 -6.86 0.07
CA GLY A 104 -1.69 -8.24 -0.44
C GLY A 104 -1.65 -8.32 -1.97
N ALA A 105 -2.38 -7.44 -2.66
CA ALA A 105 -2.35 -7.38 -4.12
C ALA A 105 -0.98 -6.93 -4.66
N LEU A 106 -0.39 -5.90 -4.04
CA LEU A 106 0.94 -5.41 -4.41
C LEU A 106 2.02 -6.45 -4.11
N GLU A 107 1.96 -7.14 -2.97
CA GLU A 107 2.89 -8.23 -2.65
C GLU A 107 2.81 -9.36 -3.69
N HIS A 108 1.60 -9.75 -4.09
CA HIS A 108 1.42 -10.75 -5.15
C HIS A 108 2.05 -10.31 -6.48
N LEU A 109 1.82 -9.06 -6.90
CA LEU A 109 2.39 -8.51 -8.13
C LEU A 109 3.92 -8.40 -8.06
N ALA A 110 4.47 -7.96 -6.92
CA ALA A 110 5.91 -7.85 -6.72
C ALA A 110 6.59 -9.23 -6.83
N ARG A 111 6.02 -10.26 -6.18
CA ARG A 111 6.52 -11.64 -6.28
C ARG A 111 6.45 -12.17 -7.72
N ALA A 112 5.32 -11.96 -8.41
CA ALA A 112 5.16 -12.38 -9.79
C ALA A 112 6.12 -11.65 -10.76
N ASN A 113 6.49 -10.40 -10.45
CA ASN A 113 7.44 -9.62 -11.23
C ASN A 113 8.86 -10.16 -11.10
N VAL A 114 9.30 -10.48 -9.88
CA VAL A 114 10.62 -11.08 -9.65
C VAL A 114 10.74 -12.40 -10.41
N SER A 115 9.78 -13.31 -10.29
CA SER A 115 9.83 -14.60 -11.00
C SER A 115 9.80 -14.49 -12.53
N ARG A 116 9.36 -13.36 -13.10
CA ARG A 116 9.41 -13.11 -14.55
C ARG A 116 10.75 -12.56 -15.02
N ASN A 117 11.51 -11.96 -14.11
CA ASN A 117 12.80 -11.32 -14.38
C ASN A 117 13.99 -12.18 -13.92
N GLU A 118 13.74 -13.37 -13.35
CA GLU A 118 14.77 -14.38 -13.14
C GLU A 118 15.19 -14.98 -14.50
N PRO A 119 16.50 -15.05 -14.80
CA PRO A 119 17.04 -15.49 -16.09
C PRO A 119 16.80 -16.98 -16.39
#